data_AF-A0A6N3FM14-F1
#
_entry.id   AF-A0A6N3FM14-F1
#
_cell.length_a   1.000
_cell.length_b   1.000
_cell.length_c   1.000
_cell.angle_alpha   90.00
_cell.angle_beta   90.00
_cell.angle_gamma   90.00
#
_symmetry.space_group_name_H-M   'P 1'
#
loop_
_entity.id
_entity.type
_entity.pdbx_description
1 polymer ?
#
loop_
_entity_poly.entity_id
_entity_poly.type
_entity_poly.pdbx_seq_one_letter_code
_entity_poly.pdbx_strand_id
1 'polypeptide(L)'
;MNRKTGEIVVPTEPASHATKITGFTFKSYDKSAGALQFQIKNQDGSPTDLIDATVRLFMYIYQGEEKKEFPIFDNQIITDSYMQGIVKYPIPDMLLSYEGKVDANVYIDFPDGSHTDNLGFTFNIEKSVIDGDVQLNGEYYLKDFKQLLDGVQQEADEAVAKALEGLDQTVNDAKADVDKFVQEATGTVNQTMEDLNEKLKTTQDQVVKVSQTAETIQTDLATVQGELSEAEKYFVKQETLEKGSMIFKDTMLTTQDWNDITESGIYYCAAATGENMPYSGKLYGFLTVYNELAVIIQKYEFQGAVYMRTFAGNPATWGSWLKFVTSKEMKETLEVEISKAKKDIYSLGEWKILTLASGYKGAEGTTPKYRINTVNGRHNVVFNGAITTTTETLPSQGQQHVIAVLPDELIPTITKMGVGATGLFTTTCRIAVATNGNLYIGNDSGKDVKYCYLDLFQYWLD
;
A
#
# COMPACT_ATOMS: atom_id res chain seq x y z
N MET A 1 -22.01 -50.48 -103.81
CA MET A 1 -21.66 -51.70 -104.57
C MET A 1 -21.28 -51.28 -105.97
N ASN A 2 -20.02 -51.47 -106.36
CA ASN A 2 -19.54 -51.18 -107.72
C ASN A 2 -20.18 -52.21 -108.67
N ARG A 3 -20.85 -51.74 -109.73
CA ARG A 3 -21.65 -52.60 -110.65
C ARG A 3 -20.96 -52.82 -112.00
N LYS A 4 -19.93 -52.03 -112.32
CA LYS A 4 -19.14 -52.13 -113.56
C LYS A 4 -17.66 -52.06 -113.20
N THR A 5 -17.02 -53.23 -113.10
CA THR A 5 -15.63 -53.34 -112.63
C THR A 5 -14.72 -53.81 -113.75
N GLY A 6 -13.65 -53.06 -114.02
CA GLY A 6 -12.55 -53.48 -114.89
C GLY A 6 -11.47 -54.18 -114.06
N GLU A 7 -11.30 -55.48 -114.22
CA GLU A 7 -10.30 -56.26 -113.46
C GLU A 7 -8.94 -56.32 -114.16
N ILE A 8 -7.87 -56.02 -113.42
CA ILE A 8 -6.51 -55.95 -113.93
C ILE A 8 -5.60 -56.76 -113.00
N VAL A 9 -4.90 -57.74 -113.56
CA VAL A 9 -3.79 -58.40 -112.85
C VAL A 9 -2.55 -57.51 -112.94
N VAL A 10 -1.98 -57.18 -111.78
CA VAL A 10 -0.76 -56.37 -111.61
C VAL A 10 0.36 -57.29 -111.13
N PRO A 11 1.33 -57.66 -111.99
CA PRO A 11 2.45 -58.50 -111.59
C PRO A 11 3.52 -57.67 -110.87
N THR A 12 4.23 -58.27 -109.91
CA THR A 12 5.38 -57.65 -109.23
C THR A 12 6.73 -58.23 -109.72
N GLU A 13 6.78 -58.71 -110.96
CA GLU A 13 7.99 -59.30 -111.56
C GLU A 13 8.88 -58.25 -112.25
N PRO A 14 10.22 -58.39 -112.21
CA PRO A 14 11.13 -57.48 -112.88
C PRO A 14 11.19 -57.79 -114.38
N ALA A 15 10.15 -57.38 -115.11
CA ALA A 15 10.08 -57.53 -116.56
C ALA A 15 9.74 -56.20 -117.24
N SER A 16 10.30 -55.99 -118.44
CA SER A 16 9.92 -54.85 -119.28
C SER A 16 8.54 -55.14 -119.90
N HIS A 17 7.50 -54.59 -119.28
CA HIS A 17 6.14 -54.69 -119.79
C HIS A 17 5.81 -53.49 -120.69
N ALA A 18 5.34 -53.75 -121.91
CA ALA A 18 4.67 -52.71 -122.69
C ALA A 18 3.39 -52.26 -121.96
N THR A 19 3.02 -50.98 -122.08
CA THR A 19 1.78 -50.46 -121.49
C THR A 19 0.59 -51.31 -121.91
N LYS A 20 -0.15 -51.82 -120.92
CA LYS A 20 -1.28 -52.72 -121.16
C LYS A 20 -2.50 -51.93 -121.64
N ILE A 21 -2.90 -52.13 -122.89
CA ILE A 21 -4.15 -51.56 -123.41
C ILE A 21 -5.31 -52.43 -122.92
N THR A 22 -6.09 -51.94 -121.95
CA THR A 22 -7.14 -52.76 -121.31
C THR A 22 -8.43 -52.85 -122.13
N GLY A 23 -8.70 -51.85 -122.97
CA GLY A 23 -9.97 -51.72 -123.69
C GLY A 23 -11.15 -51.33 -122.80
N PHE A 24 -10.95 -51.13 -121.50
CA PHE A 24 -12.02 -50.73 -120.60
C PHE A 24 -12.54 -49.34 -120.96
N THR A 25 -13.87 -49.19 -120.95
CA THR A 25 -14.54 -47.93 -121.25
C THR A 25 -15.59 -47.64 -120.19
N PHE A 26 -15.35 -46.57 -119.43
CA PHE A 26 -16.32 -46.01 -118.48
C PHE A 26 -17.09 -44.89 -119.16
N LYS A 27 -18.37 -44.78 -118.87
CA LYS A 27 -19.23 -43.74 -119.43
C LYS A 27 -19.45 -42.64 -118.39
N SER A 28 -19.60 -41.40 -118.83
CA SER A 28 -19.88 -40.25 -117.94
C SER A 28 -21.09 -40.44 -117.01
N TYR A 29 -22.02 -41.34 -117.36
CA TYR A 29 -23.19 -41.71 -116.55
C TYR A 29 -22.94 -42.84 -115.54
N ASP A 30 -21.77 -43.49 -115.52
CA ASP A 30 -21.41 -44.59 -114.62
C ASP A 30 -21.12 -44.12 -113.16
N LYS A 31 -21.77 -43.02 -112.72
CA LYS A 31 -21.56 -42.37 -111.42
C LYS A 31 -21.74 -43.36 -110.27
N SER A 32 -20.76 -43.41 -109.37
CA SER A 32 -20.73 -44.34 -108.23
C SER A 32 -20.89 -45.84 -108.58
N ALA A 33 -20.72 -46.23 -109.85
CA ALA A 33 -20.93 -47.59 -110.34
C ALA A 33 -19.68 -48.22 -110.97
N GLY A 34 -18.81 -47.39 -111.56
CA GLY A 34 -17.55 -47.81 -112.18
C GLY A 34 -16.41 -47.98 -111.18
N ALA A 35 -15.60 -49.03 -111.34
CA ALA A 35 -14.36 -49.19 -110.58
C ALA A 35 -13.29 -49.95 -111.38
N LEU A 36 -12.03 -49.68 -111.09
CA LEU A 36 -10.92 -50.55 -111.45
C LEU A 36 -10.60 -51.44 -110.25
N GLN A 37 -10.37 -52.72 -110.49
CA GLN A 37 -9.94 -53.67 -109.46
C GLN A 37 -8.61 -54.27 -109.87
N PHE A 38 -7.61 -54.08 -109.02
CA PHE A 38 -6.27 -54.59 -109.18
C PHE A 38 -6.13 -55.88 -108.38
N GLN A 39 -5.70 -56.94 -109.05
CA GLN A 39 -5.25 -58.19 -108.43
C GLN A 39 -3.72 -58.20 -108.46
N ILE A 40 -3.11 -57.82 -107.35
CA ILE A 40 -1.65 -57.72 -107.20
C ILE A 40 -1.10 -59.11 -106.89
N LYS A 41 -0.18 -59.57 -107.74
CA LYS A 41 0.37 -60.93 -107.67
C LYS A 41 1.88 -60.95 -107.63
N ASN A 42 2.41 -61.81 -106.77
CA ASN A 42 3.82 -62.16 -106.71
C ASN A 42 4.28 -62.88 -107.98
N GLN A 43 5.59 -63.04 -108.15
CA GLN A 43 6.20 -63.70 -109.32
C GLN A 43 5.75 -65.16 -109.51
N ASP A 44 5.39 -65.86 -108.43
CA ASP A 44 4.88 -67.23 -108.46
C ASP A 44 3.37 -67.30 -108.78
N GLY A 45 2.73 -66.15 -109.00
CA GLY A 45 1.29 -66.02 -109.28
C GLY A 45 0.40 -66.04 -108.04
N SER A 46 0.96 -66.19 -106.84
CA SER A 46 0.22 -66.06 -105.58
C SER A 46 -0.18 -64.60 -105.32
N PRO A 47 -1.25 -64.34 -104.55
CA PRO A 47 -1.59 -62.98 -104.13
C PRO A 47 -0.47 -62.32 -103.33
N THR A 48 -0.19 -61.05 -103.61
CA THR A 48 0.74 -60.25 -102.81
C THR A 48 0.08 -59.84 -101.49
N ASP A 49 0.78 -60.01 -100.37
CA ASP A 49 0.34 -59.51 -99.06
C ASP A 49 0.54 -58.00 -99.02
N LEU A 50 -0.56 -57.26 -98.81
CA LEU A 50 -0.58 -55.81 -98.79
C LEU A 50 -0.67 -55.23 -97.37
N ILE A 51 -0.54 -56.04 -96.30
CA ILE A 51 -0.55 -55.51 -94.93
C ILE A 51 0.53 -54.44 -94.79
N ASP A 52 0.11 -53.25 -94.35
CA ASP A 52 0.93 -52.03 -94.23
C ASP A 52 1.62 -51.54 -95.51
N ALA A 53 1.27 -52.10 -96.68
CA ALA A 53 1.67 -51.59 -97.98
C ALA A 53 0.67 -50.53 -98.48
N THR A 54 1.18 -49.50 -99.15
CA THR A 54 0.36 -48.44 -99.76
C THR A 54 0.39 -48.59 -101.28
N VAL A 55 -0.76 -48.90 -101.88
CA VAL A 55 -0.91 -48.91 -103.33
C VAL A 55 -1.23 -47.51 -103.80
N ARG A 56 -0.41 -46.99 -104.72
CA ARG A 56 -0.61 -45.68 -105.34
C ARG A 56 -1.00 -45.85 -106.80
N LEU A 57 -1.83 -44.93 -107.25
CA LEU A 57 -2.26 -44.85 -108.63
C LEU A 57 -1.85 -43.48 -109.16
N PHE A 58 -1.31 -43.47 -110.36
CA PHE A 58 -0.92 -42.24 -111.03
C PHE A 58 -1.59 -42.19 -112.39
N MET A 59 -2.34 -41.13 -112.68
CA MET A 59 -3.14 -41.03 -113.89
C MET A 59 -2.86 -39.76 -114.67
N TYR A 60 -2.82 -39.90 -115.98
CA TYR A 60 -2.85 -38.81 -116.93
C TYR A 60 -4.10 -38.88 -117.79
N ILE A 61 -4.75 -37.73 -117.92
CA ILE A 61 -5.85 -37.49 -118.84
C ILE A 61 -5.36 -36.62 -120.00
N TYR A 62 -6.06 -36.71 -121.13
CA TYR A 62 -5.75 -35.95 -122.33
C TYR A 62 -6.89 -34.97 -122.62
N GLN A 63 -6.57 -33.68 -122.69
CA GLN A 63 -7.50 -32.63 -123.10
C GLN A 63 -6.98 -32.01 -124.39
N GLY A 64 -7.48 -32.47 -125.54
CA GLY A 64 -6.88 -32.14 -126.83
C GLY A 64 -5.49 -32.77 -126.97
N GLU A 65 -4.48 -31.95 -127.28
CA GLU A 65 -3.07 -32.40 -127.35
C GLU A 65 -2.34 -32.31 -125.98
N GLU A 66 -2.98 -31.74 -124.95
CA GLU A 66 -2.35 -31.52 -123.64
C GLU A 66 -2.53 -32.73 -122.72
N LYS A 67 -1.42 -33.22 -122.16
CA LYS A 67 -1.37 -34.28 -121.15
C LYS A 67 -1.38 -33.65 -119.75
N LYS A 68 -2.41 -33.92 -118.94
CA LYS A 68 -2.53 -33.41 -117.56
C LYS A 68 -2.60 -34.53 -116.55
N GLU A 69 -1.91 -34.36 -115.43
CA GLU A 69 -2.03 -35.26 -114.29
C GLU A 69 -3.43 -35.10 -113.67
N PHE A 70 -4.08 -36.22 -113.41
CA PHE A 70 -5.36 -36.23 -112.70
C PHE A 70 -5.10 -36.42 -111.20
N PRO A 71 -5.57 -35.52 -110.32
CA PRO A 71 -5.31 -35.62 -108.90
C PRO A 71 -6.06 -36.83 -108.31
N ILE A 72 -5.32 -37.68 -107.61
CA ILE A 72 -5.87 -38.83 -106.88
C ILE A 72 -5.63 -38.59 -105.39
N PHE A 73 -6.69 -38.68 -104.60
CA PHE A 73 -6.57 -38.57 -103.14
C PHE A 73 -6.31 -39.96 -102.56
N ASP A 74 -5.37 -40.07 -101.62
CA ASP A 74 -4.95 -41.36 -101.04
C ASP A 74 -6.13 -42.15 -100.45
N ASN A 75 -7.16 -41.48 -99.94
CA ASN A 75 -8.37 -42.10 -99.38
C ASN A 75 -9.33 -42.68 -100.45
N GLN A 76 -9.05 -42.52 -101.75
CA GLN A 76 -9.86 -43.05 -102.85
C GLN A 76 -9.42 -44.44 -103.29
N ILE A 77 -8.22 -44.88 -102.93
CA ILE A 77 -7.73 -46.23 -103.21
C ILE A 77 -8.10 -47.10 -102.02
N ILE A 78 -8.91 -48.13 -102.25
CA ILE A 78 -9.49 -48.97 -101.21
C ILE A 78 -8.92 -50.37 -101.32
N THR A 79 -8.17 -50.82 -100.31
CA THR A 79 -7.76 -52.22 -100.23
C THR A 79 -8.95 -53.07 -99.80
N ASP A 80 -9.50 -53.83 -100.75
CA ASP A 80 -10.67 -54.69 -100.55
C ASP A 80 -10.30 -55.97 -99.79
N SER A 81 -9.08 -56.49 -100.03
CA SER A 81 -8.53 -57.62 -99.30
C SER A 81 -7.00 -57.58 -99.29
N TYR A 82 -6.43 -57.32 -98.11
CA TYR A 82 -4.99 -57.23 -97.92
C TYR A 82 -4.26 -58.55 -98.22
N MET A 83 -4.78 -59.67 -97.71
CA MET A 83 -4.17 -61.00 -97.89
C MET A 83 -4.40 -61.61 -99.28
N GLN A 84 -5.39 -61.10 -100.04
CA GLN A 84 -5.64 -61.56 -101.42
C GLN A 84 -5.11 -60.60 -102.48
N GLY A 85 -4.39 -59.55 -102.09
CA GLY A 85 -3.82 -58.59 -103.02
C GLY A 85 -4.86 -57.84 -103.84
N ILE A 86 -6.08 -57.62 -103.32
CA ILE A 86 -7.19 -57.00 -104.06
C ILE A 86 -7.34 -55.55 -103.64
N VAL A 87 -7.14 -54.64 -104.60
CA VAL A 87 -7.31 -53.19 -104.41
C VAL A 87 -8.32 -52.67 -105.41
N LYS A 88 -9.19 -51.75 -104.99
CA LYS A 88 -10.20 -51.12 -105.82
C LYS A 88 -9.97 -49.61 -105.87
N TYR A 89 -10.13 -49.06 -107.06
CA TYR A 89 -10.25 -47.64 -107.29
C TYR A 89 -11.64 -47.36 -107.89
N PRO A 90 -12.61 -46.91 -107.08
CA PRO A 90 -13.88 -46.39 -107.60
C PRO A 90 -13.61 -45.21 -108.53
N ILE A 91 -14.16 -45.21 -109.73
CA ILE A 91 -13.96 -44.11 -110.68
C ILE A 91 -14.74 -42.88 -110.15
N PRO A 92 -14.07 -41.77 -109.80
CA PRO A 92 -14.76 -40.61 -109.26
C PRO A 92 -15.52 -39.86 -110.35
N ASP A 93 -16.63 -39.21 -109.99
CA ASP A 93 -17.46 -38.42 -110.91
C ASP A 93 -16.65 -37.33 -111.63
N MET A 94 -15.62 -36.77 -110.97
CA MET A 94 -14.72 -35.81 -111.61
C MET A 94 -13.93 -36.46 -112.76
N LEU A 95 -13.46 -37.70 -112.61
CA LEU A 95 -12.77 -38.41 -113.69
C LEU A 95 -13.74 -38.74 -114.83
N LEU A 96 -14.98 -39.11 -114.51
CA LEU A 96 -16.05 -39.34 -115.49
C LEU A 96 -16.45 -38.09 -116.31
N SER A 97 -16.05 -36.89 -115.88
CA SER A 97 -16.30 -35.64 -116.62
C SER A 97 -15.35 -35.44 -117.80
N TYR A 98 -14.25 -36.21 -117.86
CA TYR A 98 -13.31 -36.17 -118.98
C TYR A 98 -13.74 -37.15 -120.07
N GLU A 99 -13.47 -36.79 -121.32
CA GLU A 99 -13.74 -37.62 -122.48
C GLU A 99 -12.42 -37.91 -123.19
N GLY A 100 -12.11 -39.18 -123.39
CA GLY A 100 -10.90 -39.64 -124.06
C GLY A 100 -10.14 -40.71 -123.28
N LYS A 101 -8.89 -40.90 -123.69
CA LYS A 101 -7.98 -41.91 -123.13
C LYS A 101 -7.46 -41.47 -121.76
N VAL A 102 -7.25 -42.43 -120.87
CA VAL A 102 -6.55 -42.28 -119.58
C VAL A 102 -5.36 -43.23 -119.56
N ASP A 103 -4.17 -42.69 -119.27
CA ASP A 103 -2.97 -43.48 -118.98
C ASP A 103 -2.80 -43.59 -117.47
N ALA A 104 -2.68 -44.81 -116.95
CA ALA A 104 -2.57 -45.08 -115.53
C ALA A 104 -1.34 -45.94 -115.23
N ASN A 105 -0.70 -45.72 -114.08
CA ASN A 105 0.41 -46.53 -113.58
C ASN A 105 0.17 -46.91 -112.11
N VAL A 106 0.45 -48.16 -111.77
CA VAL A 106 0.28 -48.69 -110.41
C VAL A 106 1.64 -48.83 -109.73
N TYR A 107 1.79 -48.14 -108.61
CA TYR A 107 2.95 -48.18 -107.74
C TYR A 107 2.58 -48.81 -106.39
N ILE A 108 3.54 -49.42 -105.72
CA ILE A 108 3.35 -49.98 -104.38
C ILE A 108 4.52 -49.55 -103.50
N ASP A 109 4.20 -48.98 -102.35
CA ASP A 109 5.14 -48.69 -101.28
C ASP A 109 4.98 -49.76 -100.20
N PHE A 110 6.06 -50.46 -99.86
CA PHE A 110 6.06 -51.50 -98.83
C PHE A 110 6.50 -50.94 -97.47
N PRO A 111 6.06 -51.55 -96.35
CA PRO A 111 6.37 -51.06 -95.00
C PRO A 111 7.86 -51.13 -94.65
N ASP A 112 8.66 -51.91 -95.38
CA ASP A 112 10.12 -51.98 -95.24
C ASP A 112 10.85 -50.79 -95.90
N GLY A 113 10.11 -49.87 -96.52
CA GLY A 113 10.63 -48.69 -97.22
C GLY A 113 10.99 -48.95 -98.68
N SER A 114 10.77 -50.15 -99.21
CA SER A 114 10.95 -50.45 -100.64
C SER A 114 9.74 -49.99 -101.48
N HIS A 115 9.98 -49.68 -102.76
CA HIS A 115 8.97 -49.17 -103.69
C HIS A 115 9.04 -49.91 -105.02
N THR A 116 7.90 -50.22 -105.63
CA THR A 116 7.83 -50.87 -106.95
C THR A 116 6.93 -50.11 -107.94
N ASP A 117 7.37 -50.05 -109.20
CA ASP A 117 6.59 -49.65 -110.37
C ASP A 117 6.18 -50.92 -111.11
N ASN A 118 4.89 -51.26 -111.10
CA ASN A 118 4.44 -52.62 -111.40
C ASN A 118 3.71 -52.73 -112.75
N LEU A 119 2.85 -51.77 -113.08
CA LEU A 119 2.09 -51.85 -114.33
C LEU A 119 1.58 -50.48 -114.81
N GLY A 120 1.98 -50.12 -116.02
CA GLY A 120 1.31 -49.10 -116.82
C GLY A 120 0.19 -49.71 -117.66
N PHE A 121 -0.99 -49.08 -117.67
CA PHE A 121 -2.15 -49.51 -118.45
C PHE A 121 -3.00 -48.34 -118.93
N THR A 122 -3.87 -48.58 -119.92
CA THR A 122 -4.75 -47.54 -120.48
C THR A 122 -6.21 -47.97 -120.45
N PHE A 123 -7.11 -47.02 -120.25
CA PHE A 123 -8.56 -47.19 -120.40
C PHE A 123 -9.17 -45.90 -120.99
N ASN A 124 -10.44 -45.95 -121.36
CA ASN A 124 -11.13 -44.82 -121.97
C ASN A 124 -12.31 -44.35 -121.11
N ILE A 125 -12.61 -43.07 -121.22
CA ILE A 125 -13.85 -42.47 -120.76
C ILE A 125 -14.57 -41.90 -121.97
N GLU A 126 -15.82 -42.27 -122.14
CA GLU A 126 -16.63 -41.78 -123.25
C GLU A 126 -17.89 -41.12 -122.72
N LYS A 127 -18.37 -40.07 -123.39
CA LYS A 127 -19.66 -39.50 -123.01
C LYS A 127 -20.78 -40.51 -123.23
N SER A 128 -21.68 -40.56 -122.25
CA SER A 128 -22.97 -41.22 -122.42
C SER A 128 -23.85 -40.41 -123.36
N VAL A 129 -24.70 -41.06 -124.14
CA VAL A 129 -25.67 -40.39 -125.03
C VAL A 129 -26.62 -39.49 -124.23
N ILE A 130 -26.83 -39.81 -122.95
CA ILE A 130 -27.67 -39.04 -122.02
C ILE A 130 -27.01 -37.68 -121.66
N ASP A 131 -25.68 -37.59 -121.67
CA ASP A 131 -24.94 -36.38 -121.31
C ASP A 131 -24.67 -35.45 -122.51
N GLY A 132 -25.10 -35.84 -123.71
CA GLY A 132 -24.97 -35.05 -124.94
C GLY A 132 -25.82 -33.76 -124.96
N ASP A 133 -26.73 -33.57 -123.99
CA ASP A 133 -27.69 -32.45 -123.95
C ASP A 133 -27.77 -31.72 -122.59
N VAL A 134 -26.83 -31.93 -121.66
CA VAL A 134 -26.93 -31.36 -120.30
C VAL A 134 -26.00 -30.15 -120.10
N GLN A 135 -26.63 -28.98 -120.01
CA GLN A 135 -26.08 -27.70 -119.55
C GLN A 135 -25.29 -27.88 -118.23
N LEU A 136 -24.11 -27.23 -118.13
CA LEU A 136 -23.29 -27.18 -116.91
C LEU A 136 -24.11 -26.69 -115.69
N ASN A 137 -24.40 -27.57 -114.72
CA ASN A 137 -25.16 -27.28 -113.49
C ASN A 137 -24.36 -26.49 -112.43
N GLY A 138 -24.04 -25.23 -112.71
CA GLY A 138 -23.47 -24.30 -111.71
C GLY A 138 -24.45 -23.92 -110.58
N GLU A 139 -25.76 -24.08 -110.78
CA GLU A 139 -26.78 -23.65 -109.81
C GLU A 139 -26.92 -24.57 -108.59
N TYR A 140 -26.58 -25.87 -108.71
CA TYR A 140 -26.74 -26.83 -107.62
C TYR A 140 -25.67 -26.63 -106.53
N TYR A 141 -24.41 -26.40 -106.92
CA TYR A 141 -23.31 -26.15 -105.99
C TYR A 141 -23.46 -24.83 -105.21
N LEU A 142 -24.05 -23.81 -105.83
CA LEU A 142 -24.32 -22.53 -105.15
C LEU A 142 -25.41 -22.65 -104.07
N LYS A 143 -26.34 -23.60 -104.21
CA LYS A 143 -27.41 -23.84 -103.24
C LYS A 143 -26.88 -24.53 -101.98
N ASP A 144 -26.05 -25.55 -102.14
CA ASP A 144 -25.47 -26.28 -101.00
C ASP A 144 -24.51 -25.40 -100.18
N PHE A 145 -23.73 -24.54 -100.85
CA PHE A 145 -22.86 -23.58 -100.17
C PHE A 145 -23.64 -22.53 -99.38
N LYS A 146 -24.76 -22.02 -99.93
CA LYS A 146 -25.65 -21.11 -99.19
C LYS A 146 -26.24 -21.79 -97.95
N GLN A 147 -26.69 -23.04 -98.07
CA GLN A 147 -27.22 -23.78 -96.93
C GLN A 147 -26.17 -24.03 -95.84
N LEU A 148 -24.92 -24.27 -96.23
CA LEU A 148 -23.79 -24.37 -95.29
C LEU A 148 -23.50 -23.04 -94.59
N LEU A 149 -23.53 -21.92 -95.32
CA LEU A 149 -23.33 -20.59 -94.75
C LEU A 149 -24.45 -20.23 -93.76
N ASP A 150 -25.71 -20.48 -94.13
CA ASP A 150 -26.88 -20.23 -93.28
C ASP A 150 -26.82 -21.09 -92.01
N GLY A 151 -26.39 -22.37 -92.13
CA GLY A 151 -26.21 -23.26 -90.99
C GLY A 151 -25.10 -22.80 -90.02
N VAL A 152 -23.95 -22.37 -90.56
CA VAL A 152 -22.85 -21.83 -89.75
C VAL A 152 -23.28 -20.53 -89.04
N GLN A 153 -24.04 -19.67 -89.72
CA GLN A 153 -24.50 -18.41 -89.14
C GLN A 153 -25.52 -18.65 -88.01
N GLN A 154 -26.45 -19.58 -88.21
CA GLN A 154 -27.39 -19.98 -87.16
C GLN A 154 -26.67 -20.57 -85.94
N GLU A 155 -25.70 -21.46 -86.14
CA GLU A 155 -24.95 -22.07 -85.04
C GLU A 155 -24.12 -21.04 -84.26
N ALA A 156 -23.55 -20.05 -84.96
CA ALA A 156 -22.85 -18.92 -84.33
C ALA A 156 -23.81 -18.05 -83.51
N ASP A 157 -24.98 -17.71 -84.03
CA ASP A 157 -25.99 -16.92 -83.31
C ASP A 157 -26.50 -17.67 -82.06
N GLU A 158 -26.76 -18.97 -82.16
CA GLU A 158 -27.16 -19.81 -81.03
C GLU A 158 -26.06 -19.92 -79.96
N ALA A 159 -24.80 -20.02 -80.37
CA ALA A 159 -23.66 -20.05 -79.44
C ALA A 159 -23.51 -18.72 -78.68
N VAL A 160 -23.67 -17.59 -79.38
CA VAL A 160 -23.63 -16.26 -78.77
C VAL A 160 -24.80 -16.05 -77.81
N ALA A 161 -26.02 -16.47 -78.19
CA ALA A 161 -27.19 -16.39 -77.33
C ALA A 161 -27.00 -17.17 -76.02
N LYS A 162 -26.52 -18.43 -76.09
CA LYS A 162 -26.21 -19.24 -74.90
C LYS A 162 -25.11 -18.62 -74.04
N ALA A 163 -24.08 -18.04 -74.65
CA ALA A 163 -23.01 -17.37 -73.92
C ALA A 163 -23.53 -16.13 -73.17
N LEU A 164 -24.40 -15.35 -73.79
CA LEU A 164 -25.06 -14.20 -73.15
C LEU A 164 -25.96 -14.63 -71.98
N GLU A 165 -26.78 -15.67 -72.17
CA GLU A 165 -27.60 -16.24 -71.09
C GLU A 165 -26.74 -16.72 -69.91
N GLY A 166 -25.62 -17.41 -70.19
CA GLY A 166 -24.68 -17.85 -69.15
C GLY A 166 -24.01 -16.69 -68.41
N LEU A 167 -23.72 -15.60 -69.11
CA LEU A 167 -23.15 -14.39 -68.51
C LEU A 167 -24.18 -13.69 -67.60
N ASP A 168 -25.42 -13.55 -68.05
CA ASP A 168 -26.49 -12.96 -67.25
C ASP A 168 -26.76 -13.75 -65.97
N GLN A 169 -26.77 -15.09 -66.06
CA GLN A 169 -26.91 -15.94 -64.88
C GLN A 169 -25.74 -15.72 -63.90
N THR A 170 -24.51 -15.71 -64.41
CA THR A 170 -23.31 -15.49 -63.58
C THR A 170 -23.35 -14.13 -62.87
N VAL A 171 -23.78 -13.07 -63.57
CA VAL A 171 -23.93 -11.73 -62.99
C VAL A 171 -25.00 -11.69 -61.90
N ASN A 172 -26.13 -12.35 -62.13
CA ASN A 172 -27.22 -12.43 -61.16
C ASN A 172 -26.80 -13.21 -59.90
N ASP A 173 -26.09 -14.32 -60.05
CA ASP A 173 -25.57 -15.11 -58.93
C ASP A 173 -24.55 -14.30 -58.12
N ALA A 174 -23.61 -13.64 -58.80
CA ALA A 174 -22.64 -12.76 -58.14
C ALA A 174 -23.32 -11.60 -57.40
N LYS A 175 -24.38 -11.03 -57.97
CA LYS A 175 -25.17 -9.98 -57.31
C LYS A 175 -25.85 -10.52 -56.04
N ALA A 176 -26.44 -11.71 -56.11
CA ALA A 176 -27.09 -12.34 -54.97
C ALA A 176 -26.09 -12.65 -53.83
N ASP A 177 -24.90 -13.14 -54.17
CA ASP A 177 -23.83 -13.40 -53.20
C ASP A 177 -23.33 -12.10 -52.54
N VAL A 178 -23.18 -11.02 -53.31
CA VAL A 178 -22.82 -9.70 -52.77
C VAL A 178 -23.92 -9.18 -51.85
N ASP A 179 -25.18 -9.25 -52.25
CA ASP A 179 -26.31 -8.79 -51.43
C ASP A 179 -26.39 -9.58 -50.11
N LYS A 180 -26.18 -10.90 -50.17
CA LYS A 180 -26.10 -11.76 -48.98
C LYS A 180 -24.95 -11.38 -48.07
N PHE A 181 -23.75 -11.22 -48.61
CA PHE A 181 -22.57 -10.80 -47.84
C PHE A 181 -22.80 -9.44 -47.16
N VAL A 182 -23.38 -8.47 -47.87
CA VAL A 182 -23.70 -7.15 -47.31
C VAL A 182 -24.73 -7.25 -46.18
N GLN A 183 -25.78 -8.08 -46.33
CA GLN A 183 -26.76 -8.29 -45.28
C GLN A 183 -26.15 -8.94 -44.03
N GLU A 184 -25.35 -10.00 -44.20
CA GLU A 184 -24.68 -10.69 -43.09
C GLU A 184 -23.69 -9.78 -42.36
N ALA A 185 -22.89 -9.02 -43.11
CA ALA A 185 -21.97 -8.04 -42.56
C ALA A 185 -22.72 -6.93 -41.78
N THR A 186 -23.81 -6.41 -42.35
CA THR A 186 -24.64 -5.39 -41.69
C THR A 186 -25.28 -5.92 -40.41
N GLY A 187 -25.79 -7.15 -40.43
CA GLY A 187 -26.35 -7.81 -39.25
C GLY A 187 -25.31 -7.97 -38.13
N THR A 188 -24.11 -8.44 -38.48
CA THR A 188 -22.99 -8.61 -37.53
C THR A 188 -22.57 -7.28 -36.91
N VAL A 189 -22.46 -6.22 -37.72
CA VAL A 189 -22.12 -4.87 -37.25
C VAL A 189 -23.19 -4.34 -36.30
N ASN A 190 -24.47 -4.45 -36.65
CA ASN A 190 -25.57 -3.97 -35.80
C ASN A 190 -25.59 -4.69 -34.45
N GLN A 191 -25.44 -6.01 -34.45
CA GLN A 191 -25.44 -6.81 -33.23
C GLN A 191 -24.24 -6.47 -32.34
N THR A 192 -23.06 -6.28 -32.93
CA THR A 192 -21.87 -5.79 -32.20
C THR A 192 -22.09 -4.40 -31.59
N MET A 193 -22.79 -3.52 -32.32
CA MET A 193 -23.07 -2.17 -31.86
C MET A 193 -24.09 -2.13 -30.72
N GLU A 194 -25.10 -3.00 -30.75
CA GLU A 194 -26.05 -3.20 -29.65
C GLU A 194 -25.35 -3.71 -28.39
N ASP A 195 -24.52 -4.76 -28.50
CA ASP A 195 -23.74 -5.30 -27.39
C ASP A 195 -22.81 -4.25 -26.77
N LEU A 196 -22.13 -3.47 -27.62
CA LEU A 196 -21.26 -2.38 -27.16
C LEU A 196 -22.05 -1.29 -26.43
N ASN A 197 -23.24 -0.92 -26.94
CA ASN A 197 -24.09 0.07 -26.30
C ASN A 197 -24.58 -0.38 -24.92
N GLU A 198 -24.96 -1.66 -24.77
CA GLU A 198 -25.39 -2.20 -23.48
C GLU A 198 -24.25 -2.22 -22.45
N LYS A 199 -23.05 -2.65 -22.88
CA LYS A 199 -21.83 -2.61 -22.03
C LYS A 199 -21.45 -1.19 -21.65
N LEU A 200 -21.55 -0.24 -22.59
CA LEU A 200 -21.24 1.16 -22.34
C LEU A 200 -22.22 1.76 -21.32
N LYS A 201 -23.52 1.48 -21.47
CA LYS A 201 -24.54 1.91 -20.52
C LYS A 201 -24.30 1.36 -19.11
N THR A 202 -24.01 0.07 -19.00
CA THR A 202 -23.66 -0.57 -17.72
C THR A 202 -22.45 0.08 -17.06
N THR A 203 -21.41 0.34 -17.85
CA THR A 203 -20.19 1.03 -17.38
C THR A 203 -20.51 2.45 -16.90
N GLN A 204 -21.31 3.19 -17.66
CA GLN A 204 -21.75 4.54 -17.29
C GLN A 204 -22.49 4.54 -15.93
N ASP A 205 -23.42 3.60 -15.73
CA ASP A 205 -24.19 3.47 -14.49
C ASP A 205 -23.29 3.14 -13.29
N GLN A 206 -22.27 2.29 -13.48
CA GLN A 206 -21.29 1.99 -12.44
C GLN A 206 -20.44 3.22 -12.07
N VAL A 207 -19.99 3.99 -13.06
CA VAL A 207 -19.21 5.23 -12.83
C VAL A 207 -20.03 6.25 -12.04
N VAL A 208 -21.32 6.40 -12.35
CA VAL A 208 -22.22 7.29 -11.59
C VAL A 208 -22.32 6.85 -10.13
N LYS A 209 -22.52 5.55 -9.86
CA LYS A 209 -22.59 5.02 -8.48
C LYS A 209 -21.30 5.24 -7.68
N VAL A 210 -20.15 5.01 -8.31
CA VAL A 210 -18.85 5.28 -7.69
C VAL A 210 -18.70 6.76 -7.36
N SER A 211 -19.08 7.65 -8.28
CA SER A 211 -19.00 9.10 -8.09
C SER A 211 -19.87 9.56 -6.91
N GLN A 212 -21.10 9.08 -6.83
CA GLN A 212 -22.01 9.36 -5.70
C GLN A 212 -21.46 8.84 -4.36
N THR A 213 -20.85 7.66 -4.36
CA THR A 213 -20.24 7.08 -3.15
C THR A 213 -19.05 7.92 -2.69
N ALA A 214 -18.22 8.40 -3.62
CA ALA A 214 -17.07 9.25 -3.31
C ALA A 214 -17.48 10.58 -2.68
N GLU A 215 -18.56 11.21 -3.19
CA GLU A 215 -19.12 12.45 -2.62
C GLU A 215 -19.61 12.24 -1.17
N THR A 216 -20.28 11.11 -0.89
CA THR A 216 -20.71 10.76 0.47
C THR A 216 -19.52 10.56 1.40
N ILE A 217 -18.51 9.78 0.99
CA ILE A 217 -17.29 9.55 1.79
C ILE A 217 -16.59 10.87 2.10
N GLN A 218 -16.53 11.79 1.13
CA GLN A 218 -15.90 13.09 1.33
C GLN A 218 -16.65 13.93 2.38
N THR A 219 -17.98 13.86 2.37
CA THR A 219 -18.84 14.54 3.35
C THR A 219 -18.72 13.93 4.74
N ASP A 220 -18.73 12.60 4.84
CA ASP A 220 -18.57 11.88 6.10
C ASP A 220 -17.20 12.16 6.72
N LEU A 221 -16.14 12.17 5.90
CA LEU A 221 -14.79 12.50 6.36
C LEU A 221 -14.70 13.91 6.93
N ALA A 222 -15.29 14.90 6.24
CA ALA A 222 -15.32 16.27 6.73
C ALA A 222 -16.08 16.39 8.06
N THR A 223 -17.17 15.62 8.21
CA THR A 223 -17.96 15.56 9.44
C THR A 223 -17.14 14.97 10.59
N VAL A 224 -16.52 13.81 10.39
CA VAL A 224 -15.67 13.15 11.40
C VAL A 224 -14.49 14.04 11.81
N GLN A 225 -13.86 14.73 10.87
CA GLN A 225 -12.79 15.67 11.17
C GLN A 225 -13.28 16.84 12.04
N GLY A 226 -14.48 17.35 11.79
CA GLY A 226 -15.11 18.37 12.61
C GLY A 226 -15.42 17.87 14.02
N GLU A 227 -16.03 16.68 14.13
CA GLU A 227 -16.35 16.05 15.41
C GLU A 227 -15.10 15.75 16.24
N LEU A 228 -14.02 15.28 15.62
CA LEU A 228 -12.75 15.02 16.29
C LEU A 228 -12.13 16.33 16.82
N SER A 229 -12.11 17.38 16.01
CA SER A 229 -11.59 18.68 16.41
C SER A 229 -12.36 19.29 17.59
N GLU A 230 -13.67 19.04 17.65
CA GLU A 230 -14.50 19.47 18.77
C GLU A 230 -14.26 18.59 20.01
N ALA A 231 -14.14 17.27 19.84
CA ALA A 231 -13.83 16.33 20.92
C ALA A 231 -12.49 16.67 21.61
N GLU A 232 -11.46 17.06 20.86
CA GLU A 232 -10.15 17.46 21.41
C GLU A 232 -10.22 18.66 22.39
N LYS A 233 -11.28 19.46 22.37
CA LYS A 233 -11.47 20.56 23.34
C LYS A 233 -11.99 20.10 24.69
N TYR A 234 -12.73 18.99 24.73
CA TYR A 234 -13.43 18.54 25.94
C TYR A 234 -12.81 17.29 26.56
N PHE A 235 -12.03 16.52 25.79
CA PHE A 235 -11.43 15.28 26.28
C PHE A 235 -9.93 15.47 26.56
N VAL A 236 -9.58 15.31 27.84
CA VAL A 236 -8.21 15.09 28.29
C VAL A 236 -7.99 13.58 28.48
N LYS A 237 -6.78 13.08 28.24
CA LYS A 237 -6.51 11.64 28.35
C LYS A 237 -6.71 11.15 29.78
N GLN A 238 -7.33 9.99 29.98
CA GLN A 238 -7.63 9.43 31.31
C GLN A 238 -6.40 9.34 32.23
N GLU A 239 -5.24 8.96 31.69
CA GLU A 239 -3.94 8.94 32.38
C GLU A 239 -3.51 10.31 32.96
N THR A 240 -4.04 11.42 32.43
CA THR A 240 -3.74 12.78 32.92
C THR A 240 -4.57 13.19 34.15
N LEU A 241 -5.59 12.41 34.54
CA LEU A 241 -6.54 12.77 35.61
C LEU A 241 -6.46 11.86 36.86
N GLU A 242 -5.96 10.63 36.77
CA GLU A 242 -6.07 9.63 37.85
C GLU A 242 -5.25 9.91 39.13
N LYS A 243 -4.48 11.00 39.17
CA LYS A 243 -3.79 11.47 40.38
C LYS A 243 -4.20 12.87 40.84
N GLY A 244 -5.24 13.45 40.22
CA GLY A 244 -5.72 14.79 40.47
C GLY A 244 -4.77 15.85 39.90
N SER A 245 -5.21 16.57 38.86
CA SER A 245 -4.53 17.79 38.46
C SER A 245 -4.77 18.83 39.56
N MET A 246 -3.72 19.29 40.25
CA MET A 246 -3.85 20.47 41.11
C MET A 246 -4.04 21.69 40.21
N ILE A 247 -5.29 22.09 40.03
CA ILE A 247 -5.66 23.23 39.19
C ILE A 247 -5.31 24.52 39.93
N PHE A 248 -4.53 25.39 39.28
CA PHE A 248 -4.43 26.78 39.70
C PHE A 248 -5.79 27.43 39.46
N LYS A 249 -6.41 27.85 40.55
CA LYS A 249 -7.73 28.45 40.49
C LYS A 249 -7.59 29.89 39.98
N ASP A 250 -8.39 30.26 38.98
CA ASP A 250 -8.45 31.65 38.47
C ASP A 250 -8.97 32.63 39.54
N THR A 251 -9.57 32.11 40.62
CA THR A 251 -10.09 32.90 41.73
C THR A 251 -8.99 33.29 42.71
N MET A 252 -8.84 34.59 42.93
CA MET A 252 -7.95 35.14 43.95
C MET A 252 -8.66 35.27 45.30
N LEU A 253 -7.94 34.91 46.37
CA LEU A 253 -8.37 35.10 47.75
C LEU A 253 -8.02 36.51 48.20
N THR A 254 -9.02 37.25 48.64
CA THR A 254 -8.93 38.66 49.05
C THR A 254 -9.65 38.91 50.38
N THR A 255 -10.88 38.45 50.54
CA THR A 255 -11.73 38.78 51.71
C THR A 255 -12.53 37.58 52.23
N GLN A 256 -12.44 36.43 51.57
CA GLN A 256 -13.16 35.21 51.90
C GLN A 256 -12.71 34.64 53.26
N ASP A 257 -13.64 34.06 54.02
CA ASP A 257 -13.31 33.24 55.19
C ASP A 257 -12.60 31.96 54.73
N TRP A 258 -11.46 31.63 55.35
CA TRP A 258 -10.66 30.50 54.93
C TRP A 258 -11.23 29.15 55.36
N ASN A 259 -12.15 29.11 56.33
CA ASN A 259 -12.89 27.88 56.63
C ASN A 259 -13.71 27.41 55.43
N ASP A 260 -14.09 28.35 54.54
CA ASP A 260 -14.93 28.07 53.39
C ASP A 260 -14.12 27.61 52.16
N ILE A 261 -12.78 27.66 52.20
CA ILE A 261 -11.91 27.31 51.07
C ILE A 261 -11.53 25.83 51.11
N THR A 262 -12.49 24.97 50.80
CA THR A 262 -12.34 23.51 51.00
C THR A 262 -12.03 22.72 49.73
N GLU A 263 -12.14 23.34 48.56
CA GLU A 263 -11.96 22.63 47.28
C GLU A 263 -10.47 22.47 46.94
N SER A 264 -10.07 21.25 46.53
CA SER A 264 -8.69 20.96 46.12
C SER A 264 -8.21 21.90 45.01
N GLY A 265 -7.01 22.45 45.19
CA GLY A 265 -6.43 23.38 44.23
C GLY A 265 -5.45 24.35 44.86
N ILE A 266 -4.90 25.20 44.00
CA ILE A 266 -3.96 26.25 44.40
C ILE A 266 -4.63 27.59 44.19
N TYR A 267 -4.75 28.35 45.27
CA TYR A 267 -5.39 29.66 45.29
C TYR A 267 -4.35 30.73 45.56
N TYR A 268 -4.38 31.80 44.77
CA TYR A 268 -3.53 32.96 45.01
C TYR A 268 -4.13 33.88 46.07
N CYS A 269 -3.37 34.19 47.11
CA CYS A 269 -3.74 35.15 48.14
C CYS A 269 -3.29 36.56 47.70
N ALA A 270 -4.24 37.40 47.30
CA ALA A 270 -4.02 38.75 46.81
C ALA A 270 -4.37 39.77 47.91
N ALA A 271 -3.44 39.99 48.85
CA ALA A 271 -3.69 40.84 50.02
C ALA A 271 -4.91 40.36 50.82
N ALA A 272 -4.98 39.06 51.08
CA ALA A 272 -6.10 38.42 51.74
C ALA A 272 -6.29 38.94 53.17
N THR A 273 -7.54 39.23 53.55
CA THR A 273 -7.95 39.86 54.81
C THR A 273 -9.17 39.20 55.46
N GLY A 274 -9.57 38.02 54.98
CA GLY A 274 -10.76 37.33 55.48
C GLY A 274 -10.60 36.67 56.85
N GLU A 275 -11.65 36.00 57.30
CA GLU A 275 -11.66 35.32 58.60
C GLU A 275 -10.95 33.96 58.56
N ASN A 276 -10.63 33.42 59.75
CA ASN A 276 -9.96 32.12 59.94
C ASN A 276 -8.67 31.91 59.14
N MET A 277 -7.97 32.99 58.82
CA MET A 277 -6.65 32.96 58.22
C MET A 277 -5.57 32.53 59.23
N PRO A 278 -4.40 32.08 58.74
CA PRO A 278 -3.27 31.68 59.59
C PRO A 278 -2.82 32.70 60.64
N TYR A 279 -2.97 33.99 60.36
CA TYR A 279 -2.69 35.09 61.28
C TYR A 279 -3.43 36.36 60.84
N SER A 280 -3.56 37.32 61.74
CA SER A 280 -4.19 38.62 61.45
C SER A 280 -3.26 39.52 60.63
N GLY A 281 -3.75 40.08 59.52
CA GLY A 281 -3.00 40.97 58.64
C GLY A 281 -3.37 40.78 57.17
N LYS A 282 -2.63 41.43 56.26
CA LYS A 282 -2.73 41.17 54.81
C LYS A 282 -1.85 39.99 54.44
N LEU A 283 -2.45 38.91 53.96
CA LEU A 283 -1.74 37.71 53.52
C LEU A 283 -1.50 37.76 52.01
N TYR A 284 -0.28 37.44 51.62
CA TYR A 284 0.13 37.29 50.23
C TYR A 284 0.70 35.90 50.05
N GLY A 285 0.62 35.30 48.87
CA GLY A 285 1.21 33.98 48.62
C GLY A 285 0.16 32.99 48.15
N PHE A 286 0.27 31.73 48.57
CA PHE A 286 -0.57 30.66 48.06
C PHE A 286 -1.21 29.87 49.18
N LEU A 287 -2.49 29.57 49.02
CA LEU A 287 -3.18 28.55 49.77
C LEU A 287 -3.31 27.33 48.87
N THR A 288 -2.69 26.22 49.26
CA THR A 288 -2.94 24.91 48.66
C THR A 288 -3.91 24.16 49.53
N VAL A 289 -4.96 23.63 48.91
CA VAL A 289 -5.96 22.82 49.57
C VAL A 289 -5.86 21.41 49.01
N TYR A 290 -5.70 20.45 49.92
CA TYR A 290 -5.84 19.03 49.63
C TYR A 290 -7.14 18.59 50.30
N ASN A 291 -8.08 18.09 49.53
CA ASN A 291 -9.31 17.54 50.04
C ASN A 291 -9.46 16.13 49.50
N GLU A 292 -9.21 15.15 50.37
CA GLU A 292 -9.26 13.73 50.05
C GLU A 292 -9.87 12.97 51.22
N LEU A 293 -10.79 12.05 50.93
CA LEU A 293 -11.35 11.10 51.91
C LEU A 293 -11.81 11.74 53.24
N ALA A 294 -12.54 12.87 53.17
CA ALA A 294 -13.07 13.64 54.31
C ALA A 294 -12.02 14.30 55.22
N VAL A 295 -10.78 14.41 54.74
CA VAL A 295 -9.72 15.18 55.36
C VAL A 295 -9.38 16.35 54.45
N ILE A 296 -9.48 17.56 54.98
CA ILE A 296 -9.03 18.75 54.27
C ILE A 296 -7.76 19.24 54.93
N ILE A 297 -6.70 19.38 54.15
CA ILE A 297 -5.45 20.00 54.57
C ILE A 297 -5.35 21.31 53.83
N GLN A 298 -5.34 22.39 54.59
CA GLN A 298 -4.98 23.70 54.08
C GLN A 298 -3.53 23.97 54.43
N LYS A 299 -2.76 24.34 53.41
CA LYS A 299 -1.37 24.76 53.55
C LYS A 299 -1.22 26.15 52.96
N TYR A 300 -0.86 27.10 53.79
CA TYR A 300 -0.52 28.45 53.36
C TYR A 300 0.98 28.70 53.44
N GLU A 301 1.50 29.35 52.40
CA GLU A 301 2.93 29.55 52.22
C GLU A 301 3.22 30.98 51.77
N PHE A 302 4.10 31.65 52.52
CA PHE A 302 4.62 32.98 52.16
C PHE A 302 5.99 33.25 52.78
N GLN A 303 6.96 33.70 51.97
CA GLN A 303 8.30 34.12 52.41
C GLN A 303 8.99 33.19 53.43
N GLY A 304 8.86 31.88 53.24
CA GLY A 304 9.48 30.87 54.11
C GLY A 304 8.67 30.50 55.36
N ALA A 305 7.54 31.17 55.62
CA ALA A 305 6.58 30.75 56.61
C ALA A 305 5.57 29.78 55.99
N VAL A 306 5.39 28.63 56.64
CA VAL A 306 4.38 27.64 56.27
C VAL A 306 3.42 27.48 57.42
N TYR A 307 2.15 27.55 57.12
CA TYR A 307 1.08 27.29 58.06
C TYR A 307 0.25 26.15 57.53
N MET A 308 -0.09 25.20 58.39
CA MET A 308 -1.03 24.17 58.03
C MET A 308 -2.10 24.02 59.09
N ARG A 309 -3.27 23.64 58.64
CA ARG A 309 -4.32 23.12 59.50
C ARG A 309 -5.03 21.99 58.79
N THR A 310 -5.70 21.19 59.59
CA THR A 310 -6.46 20.05 59.12
C THR A 310 -7.88 20.16 59.61
N PHE A 311 -8.83 19.97 58.70
CA PHE A 311 -10.21 19.66 59.04
C PHE A 311 -10.35 18.15 59.05
N ALA A 312 -10.57 17.57 60.22
CA ALA A 312 -10.75 16.14 60.42
C ALA A 312 -11.41 15.87 61.79
N GLY A 313 -11.74 14.61 62.09
CA GLY A 313 -12.29 14.17 63.38
C GLY A 313 -13.76 13.73 63.32
N ASN A 314 -14.33 13.41 64.48
CA ASN A 314 -15.75 13.04 64.63
C ASN A 314 -16.31 13.58 65.96
N PRO A 315 -17.04 14.71 65.95
CA PRO A 315 -17.40 15.53 64.79
C PRO A 315 -16.17 16.23 64.16
N ALA A 316 -16.17 16.40 62.85
CA ALA A 316 -15.07 17.05 62.14
C ALA A 316 -15.04 18.55 62.43
N THR A 317 -13.87 19.07 62.78
CA THR A 317 -13.66 20.49 63.12
C THR A 317 -12.35 20.97 62.54
N TRP A 318 -12.25 22.27 62.24
CA TRP A 318 -10.99 22.87 61.87
C TRP A 318 -10.03 22.86 63.05
N GLY A 319 -8.88 22.21 62.86
CA GLY A 319 -7.74 22.42 63.74
C GLY A 319 -7.26 23.88 63.67
N SER A 320 -6.61 24.33 64.73
CA SER A 320 -5.91 25.61 64.72
C SER A 320 -4.81 25.61 63.67
N TRP A 321 -4.48 26.79 63.15
CA TRP A 321 -3.32 26.96 62.29
C TRP A 321 -2.03 26.69 63.06
N LEU A 322 -1.27 25.70 62.58
CA LEU A 322 0.05 25.38 63.08
C LEU A 322 1.08 26.02 62.16
N LYS A 323 1.90 26.91 62.73
CA LYS A 323 3.08 27.43 62.05
C LYS A 323 4.19 26.39 62.11
N PHE A 324 4.77 26.05 60.97
CA PHE A 324 6.05 25.36 60.93
C PHE A 324 7.14 26.34 61.34
N VAL A 325 7.71 26.09 62.51
CA VAL A 325 8.78 26.91 63.06
C VAL A 325 10.11 26.43 62.48
N THR A 326 10.93 27.37 62.02
CA THR A 326 12.27 27.03 61.53
C THR A 326 13.19 26.63 62.69
N SER A 327 14.24 25.87 62.40
CA SER A 327 15.26 25.51 63.40
C SER A 327 15.89 26.74 64.07
N LYS A 328 16.00 27.85 63.33
CA LYS A 328 16.47 29.14 63.83
C LYS A 328 15.54 29.72 64.90
N GLU A 329 14.25 29.87 64.58
CA GLU A 329 13.25 30.41 65.51
C GLU A 329 13.11 29.54 66.78
N MET A 330 13.18 28.21 66.63
CA MET A 330 13.15 27.28 67.77
C MET A 330 14.38 27.46 68.67
N LYS A 331 15.58 27.60 68.09
CA LYS A 331 16.83 27.81 68.84
C LYS A 331 16.77 29.11 69.65
N GLU A 332 16.36 30.20 69.02
CA GLU A 332 16.24 31.51 69.68
C GLU A 332 15.27 31.45 70.87
N THR A 333 14.14 30.76 70.72
CA THR A 333 13.15 30.60 71.81
C THR A 333 13.71 29.74 72.96
N LEU A 334 14.39 28.64 72.63
CA LEU A 334 14.95 27.74 73.64
C LEU A 334 16.09 28.41 74.44
N GLU A 335 16.92 29.22 73.80
CA GLU A 335 17.98 29.98 74.48
C GLU A 335 17.42 30.96 75.53
N VAL A 336 16.27 31.57 75.25
CA VAL A 336 15.57 32.45 76.19
C VAL A 336 15.03 31.68 77.40
N GLU A 337 14.33 30.56 77.18
CA GLU A 337 13.75 29.76 78.27
C GLU A 337 14.83 29.10 79.15
N ILE A 338 15.94 28.62 78.56
CA ILE A 338 17.10 28.14 79.31
C ILE A 338 17.67 29.25 80.20
N SER A 339 17.73 30.48 79.68
CA SER A 339 18.25 31.62 80.45
C SER A 339 17.36 31.98 81.64
N LYS A 340 16.03 31.88 81.50
CA LYS A 340 15.09 32.06 82.62
C LYS A 340 15.25 30.95 83.68
N ALA A 341 15.25 29.69 83.27
CA ALA A 341 15.38 28.56 84.18
C ALA A 341 16.69 28.60 85.00
N LYS A 342 17.81 29.06 84.42
CA LYS A 342 19.07 29.27 85.15
C LYS A 342 18.93 30.28 86.29
N LYS A 343 18.16 31.35 86.10
CA LYS A 343 17.96 32.39 87.12
C LYS A 343 17.15 31.88 88.32
N ASP A 344 16.22 30.95 88.09
CA ASP A 344 15.37 30.38 89.14
C ASP A 344 16.09 29.30 89.98
N ILE A 345 17.13 28.67 89.41
CA ILE A 345 17.97 27.69 90.11
C ILE A 345 18.91 28.35 91.13
N TYR A 346 19.44 29.52 90.81
CA TYR A 346 20.43 30.20 91.65
C TYR A 346 20.26 31.71 91.59
N SER A 347 19.84 32.30 92.72
CA SER A 347 19.74 33.76 92.88
C SER A 347 20.45 34.22 94.14
N LEU A 348 21.29 35.25 94.00
CA LEU A 348 22.00 35.87 95.10
C LEU A 348 21.12 36.94 95.75
N GLY A 349 20.92 36.87 97.06
CA GLY A 349 20.21 37.91 97.79
C GLY A 349 21.03 39.19 97.92
N GLU A 350 20.32 40.28 98.19
CA GLU A 350 20.94 41.56 98.56
C GLU A 350 21.61 41.46 99.94
N TRP A 351 22.77 42.11 100.08
CA TRP A 351 23.48 42.17 101.34
C TRP A 351 22.81 43.14 102.32
N LYS A 352 22.44 42.64 103.52
CA LYS A 352 21.88 43.42 104.63
C LYS A 352 22.89 43.51 105.78
N ILE A 353 22.99 44.67 106.43
CA ILE A 353 23.89 44.87 107.59
C ILE A 353 23.39 44.05 108.78
N LEU A 354 24.29 43.37 109.47
CA LEU A 354 24.01 42.63 110.71
C LEU A 354 24.08 43.60 111.90
N THR A 355 22.96 43.77 112.60
CA THR A 355 22.90 44.64 113.79
C THR A 355 23.45 43.89 115.00
N LEU A 356 24.51 44.42 115.60
CA LEU A 356 25.22 43.80 116.72
C LEU A 356 24.67 44.27 118.07
N ALA A 357 24.72 43.40 119.07
CA ALA A 357 24.38 43.70 120.46
C ALA A 357 25.41 44.68 121.08
N SER A 358 24.98 45.40 122.12
CA SER A 358 25.87 46.29 122.87
C SER A 358 27.07 45.53 123.42
N GLY A 359 28.28 46.08 123.25
CA GLY A 359 29.55 45.43 123.61
C GLY A 359 30.27 44.73 122.47
N TYR A 360 29.70 44.70 121.25
CA TYR A 360 30.33 44.15 120.04
C TYR A 360 30.37 45.16 118.89
N LYS A 361 31.38 45.00 118.01
CA LYS A 361 31.56 45.81 116.80
C LYS A 361 32.15 44.98 115.66
N GLY A 362 32.07 45.51 114.44
CA GLY A 362 32.83 44.98 113.30
C GLY A 362 34.34 45.08 113.53
N ALA A 363 35.08 44.09 113.05
CA ALA A 363 36.54 44.02 113.14
C ALA A 363 37.19 44.11 111.74
N GLU A 364 38.50 44.38 111.71
CA GLU A 364 39.29 44.38 110.46
C GLU A 364 38.72 45.31 109.37
N GLY A 365 38.10 46.43 109.77
CA GLY A 365 37.47 47.38 108.84
C GLY A 365 36.21 46.86 108.14
N THR A 366 35.71 45.68 108.52
CA THR A 366 34.51 45.09 107.92
C THR A 366 33.24 45.54 108.66
N THR A 367 32.14 45.65 107.91
CA THR A 367 30.79 45.75 108.47
C THR A 367 30.11 44.39 108.34
N PRO A 368 29.90 43.65 109.45
CA PRO A 368 29.22 42.37 109.42
C PRO A 368 27.87 42.47 108.72
N LYS A 369 27.61 41.55 107.81
CA LYS A 369 26.43 41.53 106.96
C LYS A 369 26.02 40.09 106.67
N TYR A 370 24.77 39.95 106.25
CA TYR A 370 24.20 38.68 105.82
C TYR A 370 23.40 38.86 104.53
N ARG A 371 23.17 37.78 103.80
CA ARG A 371 22.18 37.71 102.73
C ARG A 371 21.58 36.32 102.69
N ILE A 372 20.41 36.23 102.07
CA ILE A 372 19.72 34.96 101.83
C ILE A 372 19.83 34.65 100.35
N ASN A 373 20.56 33.61 99.99
CA ASN A 373 20.62 33.13 98.61
C ASN A 373 19.52 32.09 98.39
N THR A 374 18.90 32.11 97.22
CA THR A 374 18.00 31.02 96.82
C THR A 374 18.77 30.06 95.93
N VAL A 375 18.75 28.78 96.29
CA VAL A 375 19.41 27.72 95.54
C VAL A 375 18.43 26.56 95.45
N ASN A 376 17.95 26.22 94.25
CA ASN A 376 16.94 25.18 94.04
C ASN A 376 15.68 25.38 94.91
N GLY A 377 15.23 26.63 95.07
CA GLY A 377 14.08 26.99 95.91
C GLY A 377 14.32 26.93 97.43
N ARG A 378 15.54 26.58 97.86
CA ARG A 378 15.96 26.55 99.27
C ARG A 378 16.70 27.81 99.65
N HIS A 379 16.61 28.22 100.92
CA HIS A 379 17.12 29.50 101.38
C HIS A 379 18.39 29.30 102.23
N ASN A 380 19.53 29.67 101.67
CA ASN A 380 20.82 29.60 102.35
C ASN A 380 21.22 30.98 102.86
N VAL A 381 21.28 31.13 104.18
CA VAL A 381 21.82 32.33 104.82
C VAL A 381 23.33 32.24 104.79
N VAL A 382 23.97 33.26 104.23
CA VAL A 382 25.42 33.43 104.28
C VAL A 382 25.77 34.72 104.98
N PHE A 383 26.85 34.69 105.73
CA PHE A 383 27.39 35.86 106.44
C PHE A 383 28.70 36.30 105.79
N ASN A 384 29.06 37.54 106.03
CA ASN A 384 30.34 38.09 105.62
C ASN A 384 30.76 39.18 106.60
N GLY A 385 32.04 39.18 106.98
CA GLY A 385 32.63 40.15 107.90
C GLY A 385 33.08 39.53 109.22
N ALA A 386 33.89 40.29 109.94
CA ALA A 386 34.48 39.90 111.21
C ALA A 386 33.87 40.66 112.38
N ILE A 387 33.75 39.99 113.53
CA ILE A 387 33.17 40.53 114.76
C ILE A 387 34.19 40.48 115.89
N THR A 388 34.18 41.49 116.74
CA THR A 388 34.94 41.56 117.98
C THR A 388 34.15 42.24 119.09
N THR A 389 34.66 42.20 120.32
CA THR A 389 34.17 43.00 121.45
C THR A 389 34.60 44.45 121.29
N THR A 390 33.95 45.39 121.99
CA THR A 390 34.38 46.80 122.01
C THR A 390 35.80 46.97 122.58
N THR A 391 36.29 46.01 123.37
CA THR A 391 37.66 45.95 123.90
C THR A 391 38.64 45.19 122.99
N GLU A 392 38.21 44.79 121.78
CA GLU A 392 39.02 44.11 120.75
C GLU A 392 39.66 42.78 121.20
N THR A 393 39.05 42.12 122.18
CA THR A 393 39.51 40.84 122.72
C THR A 393 38.32 39.91 122.95
N LEU A 394 38.34 38.74 122.33
CA LEU A 394 37.45 37.61 122.56
C LEU A 394 38.17 36.59 123.45
N PRO A 395 37.89 36.58 124.77
CA PRO A 395 38.65 35.78 125.71
C PRO A 395 38.43 34.28 125.48
N SER A 396 39.43 33.46 125.77
CA SER A 396 39.30 32.01 125.77
C SER A 396 38.66 31.54 127.07
N GLN A 397 37.34 31.60 127.14
CA GLN A 397 36.55 31.10 128.27
C GLN A 397 35.33 30.34 127.75
N GLY A 398 34.87 29.31 128.47
CA GLY A 398 33.76 28.45 128.06
C GLY A 398 32.37 29.12 127.96
N GLN A 399 32.29 30.45 128.04
CA GLN A 399 31.04 31.20 127.97
C GLN A 399 30.67 31.55 126.51
N GLN A 400 29.37 31.46 126.20
CA GLN A 400 28.81 31.82 124.90
C GLN A 400 28.45 33.31 124.87
N HIS A 401 28.88 34.03 123.84
CA HIS A 401 28.62 35.46 123.68
C HIS A 401 27.48 35.69 122.69
N VAL A 402 26.33 36.19 123.14
CA VAL A 402 25.25 36.63 122.24
C VAL A 402 25.67 37.94 121.58
N ILE A 403 25.92 37.91 120.27
CA ILE A 403 26.44 39.05 119.51
C ILE A 403 25.42 39.75 118.65
N ALA A 404 24.30 39.09 118.34
CA ALA A 404 23.18 39.68 117.62
C ALA A 404 21.92 38.87 117.90
N VAL A 405 20.76 39.54 117.81
CA VAL A 405 19.47 38.87 117.66
C VAL A 405 19.10 38.98 116.19
N LEU A 406 18.99 37.83 115.52
CA LEU A 406 18.67 37.79 114.11
C LEU A 406 17.17 38.07 113.87
N PRO A 407 16.79 38.68 112.73
CA PRO A 407 15.40 38.78 112.31
C PRO A 407 14.74 37.40 112.18
N ASP A 408 13.42 37.34 112.36
CA ASP A 408 12.64 36.10 112.30
C ASP A 408 12.87 35.29 111.02
N GLU A 409 13.06 35.96 109.88
CA GLU A 409 13.33 35.33 108.59
C GLU A 409 14.65 34.55 108.53
N LEU A 410 15.55 34.73 109.50
CA LEU A 410 16.84 34.05 109.57
C LEU A 410 16.90 32.96 110.66
N ILE A 411 15.83 32.77 111.43
CA ILE A 411 15.87 31.84 112.57
C ILE A 411 15.76 30.40 112.03
N PRO A 412 16.77 29.53 112.27
CA PRO A 412 16.73 28.16 111.79
C PRO A 412 15.82 27.30 112.68
N THR A 413 15.25 26.25 112.10
CA THR A 413 14.40 25.26 112.80
C THR A 413 15.15 24.44 113.86
N ILE A 414 16.47 24.29 113.68
CA ILE A 414 17.39 23.66 114.62
C ILE A 414 18.63 24.54 114.78
N THR A 415 19.26 24.51 115.96
CA THR A 415 20.49 25.26 116.20
C THR A 415 21.55 24.89 115.18
N LYS A 416 22.02 25.88 114.41
CA LYS A 416 23.08 25.71 113.42
C LYS A 416 24.39 26.14 114.05
N MET A 417 25.39 25.26 114.03
CA MET A 417 26.72 25.53 114.57
C MET A 417 27.73 25.50 113.45
N GLY A 418 28.77 26.30 113.58
CA GLY A 418 29.91 26.29 112.68
C GLY A 418 31.12 26.94 113.33
N VAL A 419 32.10 27.22 112.49
CA VAL A 419 33.36 27.82 112.93
C VAL A 419 33.67 29.04 112.10
N GLY A 420 34.29 30.03 112.73
CA GLY A 420 34.84 31.19 112.08
C GLY A 420 36.36 31.19 112.17
N ALA A 421 37.01 31.75 111.15
CA ALA A 421 38.44 32.02 111.21
C ALA A 421 38.72 33.13 112.23
N THR A 422 39.88 33.09 112.88
CA THR A 422 40.34 34.14 113.79
C THR A 422 41.63 34.76 113.26
N GLY A 423 42.14 35.80 113.93
CA GLY A 423 43.46 36.38 113.61
C GLY A 423 44.65 35.44 113.89
N LEU A 424 44.40 34.25 114.45
CA LEU A 424 45.39 33.19 114.64
C LEU A 424 45.05 32.00 113.73
N PHE A 425 45.94 31.69 112.79
CA PHE A 425 45.73 30.62 111.79
C PHE A 425 45.56 29.21 112.39
N THR A 426 45.92 29.01 113.66
CA THR A 426 45.79 27.74 114.38
C THR A 426 44.54 27.67 115.26
N THR A 427 43.68 28.69 115.23
CA THR A 427 42.54 28.83 116.14
C THR A 427 41.27 29.22 115.38
N THR A 428 40.17 28.57 115.72
CA THR A 428 38.83 28.89 115.21
C THR A 428 37.93 29.35 116.36
N CYS A 429 37.05 30.30 116.07
CA CYS A 429 35.93 30.62 116.94
C CYS A 429 34.75 29.70 116.62
N ARG A 430 33.92 29.40 117.62
CA ARG A 430 32.65 28.71 117.42
C ARG A 430 31.58 29.75 117.15
N ILE A 431 30.74 29.49 116.16
CA ILE A 431 29.58 30.31 115.81
C ILE A 431 28.35 29.43 115.95
N ALA A 432 27.28 29.97 116.53
CA ALA A 432 26.00 29.26 116.55
C ALA A 432 24.83 30.22 116.34
N VAL A 433 23.84 29.82 115.55
CA VAL A 433 22.53 30.47 115.53
C VAL A 433 21.55 29.50 116.16
N ALA A 434 21.01 29.90 117.31
CA ALA A 434 20.04 29.09 118.03
C ALA A 434 18.61 29.34 117.55
N THR A 435 17.71 28.42 117.86
CA THR A 435 16.29 28.49 117.51
C THR A 435 15.52 29.63 118.18
N ASN A 436 16.14 30.33 119.13
CA ASN A 436 15.61 31.56 119.73
C ASN A 436 16.06 32.84 119.00
N GLY A 437 16.75 32.72 117.85
CA GLY A 437 17.23 33.82 117.03
C GLY A 437 18.55 34.45 117.47
N ASN A 438 19.13 34.01 118.59
CA ASN A 438 20.42 34.53 119.03
C ASN A 438 21.56 33.97 118.18
N LEU A 439 22.39 34.87 117.65
CA LEU A 439 23.70 34.54 117.08
C LEU A 439 24.74 34.62 118.19
N TYR A 440 25.43 33.51 118.40
CA TYR A 440 26.49 33.32 119.36
C TYR A 440 27.84 33.25 118.68
N ILE A 441 28.85 33.83 119.32
CA ILE A 441 30.25 33.45 119.10
C ILE A 441 30.88 32.99 120.40
N GLY A 442 31.89 32.16 120.31
CA GLY A 442 32.66 31.70 121.46
C GLY A 442 34.08 31.34 121.06
N ASN A 443 34.99 31.44 122.02
CA ASN A 443 36.38 31.05 121.85
C ASN A 443 36.78 30.15 123.03
N ASP A 444 37.16 28.91 122.74
CA ASP A 444 37.52 27.89 123.73
C ASP A 444 38.82 27.19 123.31
N SER A 445 39.75 27.97 122.79
CA SER A 445 40.99 27.50 122.17
C SER A 445 42.21 27.51 123.10
N GLY A 446 42.03 27.96 124.33
CA GLY A 446 43.10 28.23 125.30
C GLY A 446 43.84 29.55 125.07
N LYS A 447 43.46 30.37 124.08
CA LYS A 447 44.07 31.67 123.76
C LYS A 447 43.04 32.73 123.41
N ASP A 448 43.19 33.93 123.95
CA ASP A 448 42.36 35.07 123.55
C ASP A 448 42.60 35.43 122.07
N VAL A 449 41.53 35.69 121.33
CA VAL A 449 41.59 36.06 119.90
C VAL A 449 41.02 37.45 119.69
N LYS A 450 41.50 38.17 118.66
CA LYS A 450 41.03 39.55 118.41
C LYS A 450 39.65 39.61 117.78
N TYR A 451 39.29 38.65 116.94
CA TYR A 451 38.05 38.68 116.18
C TYR A 451 37.68 37.29 115.66
N CYS A 452 36.44 37.19 115.16
CA CYS A 452 35.84 35.98 114.58
C CYS A 452 35.21 36.34 113.23
N TYR A 453 35.66 35.72 112.14
CA TYR A 453 35.07 35.86 110.80
C TYR A 453 33.83 34.99 110.64
N LEU A 454 32.75 35.57 110.09
CA LEU A 454 31.51 34.85 109.83
C LEU A 454 31.45 34.20 108.44
N ASP A 455 32.39 34.52 107.55
CA ASP A 455 32.37 34.18 106.12
C ASP A 455 32.24 32.69 105.78
N LEU A 456 32.74 31.82 106.67
CA LEU A 456 32.66 30.37 106.50
C LEU A 456 31.38 29.78 107.09
N PHE A 457 30.65 30.58 107.86
CA PHE A 457 29.40 30.17 108.47
C PHE A 457 28.23 30.53 107.55
N GLN A 458 27.52 29.49 107.14
CA GLN A 458 26.29 29.58 106.39
C GLN A 458 25.38 28.44 106.83
N TYR A 459 24.08 28.62 106.65
CA TYR A 459 23.11 27.58 106.93
C TYR A 459 21.85 27.74 106.10
N TRP A 460 21.20 26.61 105.86
CA TRP A 460 19.87 26.55 105.27
C TRP A 460 18.81 26.82 106.34
N LEU A 461 17.82 27.65 105.99
CA LEU A 461 16.65 27.95 106.84
C LEU A 461 15.66 26.80 106.86
N ASP A 462 15.55 26.13 105.71
CA ASP A 462 14.67 25.01 105.44
C ASP A 462 15.28 23.63 105.75
#